data_AF-A0AAU9P3W3-F1
#
_entry.id   AF-A0AAU9P3W3-F1
#
_cell.length_a   1.000
_cell.length_b   1.000
_cell.length_c   1.000
_cell.angle_alpha   90.00
_cell.angle_beta   90.00
_cell.angle_gamma   90.00
#
_symmetry.space_group_name_H-M   'P 1'
#
loop_
_entity.id
_entity.type
_entity.pdbx_description
1 polymer ?
#
loop_
_entity_poly.entity_id
_entity_poly.type
_entity_poly.pdbx_seq_one_letter_code
_entity_poly.pdbx_strand_id
1 'polypeptide(L)'
;MASLIISPPLISSSKRTKPEFKTSHSSTHGGGMIISMQRPLEEIYSIRVEKNVSKERLSELGVSKWSTWKTGKCNVPWDWHVDQLVYIEEGEVRVVPEGSERHMSFVAGDLVRYPKWFEADLWFNGYYQERYSFRAYGDD
;
A
#
# COMPACT_ATOMS: atom_id res chain seq x y z
N MET A 1 12.90 -7.01 68.54
CA MET A 1 13.77 -8.20 68.51
C MET A 1 14.10 -8.44 67.03
N ALA A 2 15.08 -7.75 66.41
CA ALA A 2 16.50 -8.16 66.27
C ALA A 2 16.63 -9.62 65.77
N SER A 3 17.26 -9.96 64.63
CA SER A 3 18.64 -9.59 64.25
C SER A 3 18.94 -9.74 62.74
N LEU A 4 20.02 -9.05 62.32
CA LEU A 4 20.70 -8.99 61.02
C LEU A 4 21.79 -10.08 60.88
N ILE A 5 22.13 -10.52 59.65
CA ILE A 5 23.48 -10.95 59.18
C ILE A 5 23.54 -10.72 57.64
N ILE A 6 24.29 -9.78 57.05
CA ILE A 6 25.76 -9.58 56.82
C ILE A 6 26.34 -10.47 55.69
N SER A 7 26.97 -9.79 54.71
CA SER A 7 27.43 -10.20 53.35
C SER A 7 28.88 -10.81 53.28
N PRO A 8 29.66 -10.70 52.16
CA PRO A 8 30.06 -11.67 51.09
C PRO A 8 31.60 -12.03 51.17
N PRO A 9 32.44 -12.21 50.11
CA PRO A 9 32.37 -12.65 48.68
C PRO A 9 33.41 -13.77 48.34
N LEU A 10 33.47 -14.29 47.08
CA LEU A 10 34.76 -14.77 46.51
C LEU A 10 34.80 -14.65 44.97
N ILE A 11 35.92 -14.12 44.50
CA ILE A 11 36.32 -13.86 43.11
C ILE A 11 37.19 -15.03 42.61
N SER A 12 37.12 -15.37 41.32
CA SER A 12 38.30 -15.92 40.62
C SER A 12 38.26 -15.61 39.12
N SER A 13 39.45 -15.33 38.62
CA SER A 13 39.80 -14.64 37.39
C SER A 13 40.12 -15.64 36.29
N SER A 14 39.79 -15.33 35.03
CA SER A 14 40.59 -15.80 33.91
C SER A 14 40.50 -14.85 32.72
N LYS A 15 41.67 -14.33 32.39
CA LYS A 15 42.00 -13.40 31.30
C LYS A 15 41.87 -14.13 29.96
N ARG A 16 41.25 -13.50 28.96
CA ARG A 16 41.65 -13.72 27.56
C ARG A 16 41.52 -12.44 26.72
N THR A 17 42.56 -12.27 25.93
CA THR A 17 43.07 -11.13 25.18
C THR A 17 42.21 -10.63 24.01
N LYS A 18 42.22 -9.30 23.84
CA LYS A 18 42.00 -8.40 22.68
C LYS A 18 41.51 -8.99 21.34
N PRO A 19 40.75 -8.17 20.58
CA PRO A 19 41.30 -7.76 19.28
C PRO A 19 41.39 -6.24 19.15
N GLU A 20 42.56 -5.80 18.73
CA GLU A 20 42.88 -4.45 18.29
C GLU A 20 42.79 -4.49 16.76
N PHE A 21 41.76 -3.89 16.16
CA PHE A 21 41.73 -3.67 14.71
C PHE A 21 41.86 -2.17 14.43
N LYS A 22 43.01 -1.85 13.86
CA LYS A 22 43.44 -0.52 13.46
C LYS A 22 42.52 0.04 12.38
N THR A 23 42.01 1.24 12.61
CA THR A 23 41.55 2.16 11.57
C THR A 23 42.73 2.50 10.65
N SER A 24 42.57 2.37 9.32
CA SER A 24 43.09 3.33 8.33
C SER A 24 42.65 3.01 6.90
N HIS A 25 41.72 3.83 6.42
CA HIS A 25 41.63 4.50 5.12
C HIS A 25 41.68 3.73 3.78
N SER A 26 40.68 4.11 2.98
CA SER A 26 40.60 4.16 1.51
C SER A 26 40.11 2.91 0.78
N SER A 27 38.82 2.93 0.43
CA SER A 27 38.40 2.66 -0.93
C SER A 27 36.98 3.19 -1.13
N THR A 28 36.88 4.18 -2.01
CA THR A 28 35.65 4.65 -2.65
C THR A 28 34.83 3.47 -3.15
N HIS A 29 33.65 3.22 -2.59
CA HIS A 29 32.56 2.52 -3.27
C HIS A 29 31.26 3.27 -2.95
N GLY A 30 30.83 4.10 -3.89
CA GLY A 30 29.43 4.50 -3.96
C GLY A 30 28.57 3.31 -4.38
N GLY A 31 27.27 3.42 -4.08
CA GLY A 31 26.22 2.56 -4.63
C GLY A 31 26.06 1.24 -3.87
N GLY A 32 24.88 0.86 -3.40
CA GLY A 32 23.57 1.44 -3.62
C GLY A 32 22.62 0.96 -2.53
N MET A 33 21.58 1.75 -2.32
CA MET A 33 20.40 1.33 -1.58
C MET A 33 19.96 -0.02 -2.13
N ILE A 34 19.80 -1.04 -1.27
CA ILE A 34 19.08 -2.25 -1.63
C ILE A 34 17.63 -1.81 -1.83
N ILE A 35 17.28 -1.41 -3.05
CA ILE A 35 15.90 -1.15 -3.43
C ILE A 35 15.21 -2.50 -3.36
N SER A 36 14.42 -2.72 -2.30
CA SER A 36 13.49 -3.84 -2.20
C SER A 36 12.65 -3.87 -3.49
N MET A 37 12.93 -4.84 -4.36
CA MET A 37 12.22 -5.10 -5.64
C MET A 37 10.82 -5.67 -5.38
N GLN A 38 10.03 -5.00 -4.53
CA GLN A 38 8.63 -5.31 -4.40
C GLN A 38 7.91 -4.74 -5.62
N ARG A 39 7.26 -5.61 -6.40
CA ARG A 39 6.36 -5.17 -7.47
C ARG A 39 5.24 -4.30 -6.87
N PRO A 40 4.82 -3.25 -7.58
CA PRO A 40 3.67 -2.46 -7.16
C PRO A 40 2.44 -3.35 -7.06
N LEU A 41 1.55 -3.06 -6.11
CA LEU A 41 0.35 -3.88 -5.89
C LEU A 41 -0.56 -3.85 -7.11
N GLU A 42 -0.60 -2.72 -7.81
CA GLU A 42 -1.36 -2.54 -9.04
C GLU A 42 -0.97 -3.60 -10.08
N GLU A 43 0.33 -3.90 -10.22
CA GLU A 43 0.82 -4.94 -11.13
C GLU A 43 0.48 -6.36 -10.63
N ILE A 44 0.63 -6.61 -9.32
CA ILE A 44 0.36 -7.92 -8.72
C ILE A 44 -1.12 -8.31 -8.89
N TYR A 45 -2.02 -7.34 -8.69
CA TYR A 45 -3.46 -7.55 -8.77
C TYR A 45 -4.05 -7.15 -10.12
N SER A 46 -3.23 -6.89 -11.15
CA SER A 46 -3.69 -6.49 -12.50
C SER A 46 -4.62 -5.26 -12.52
N ILE A 47 -4.51 -4.38 -11.53
CA ILE A 47 -5.23 -3.11 -11.47
C ILE A 47 -4.50 -2.12 -12.37
N ARG A 48 -5.23 -1.45 -13.27
CA ARG A 48 -4.66 -0.40 -14.12
C ARG A 48 -5.13 0.95 -13.64
N VAL A 49 -4.23 1.93 -13.65
CA VAL A 49 -4.52 3.29 -13.20
C VAL A 49 -4.01 4.27 -14.24
N GLU A 50 -4.91 5.11 -14.74
CA GLU A 50 -4.57 6.32 -15.49
C GLU A 50 -4.74 7.51 -14.55
N LYS A 51 -3.64 8.17 -14.18
CA LYS A 51 -3.66 9.31 -13.26
C LYS A 51 -3.96 10.61 -13.99
N ASN A 52 -4.73 11.49 -13.36
CA ASN A 52 -5.07 12.83 -13.90
C ASN A 52 -5.63 12.76 -15.33
N VAL A 53 -6.69 11.97 -15.52
CA VAL A 53 -7.27 11.75 -16.85
C VAL A 53 -7.78 13.06 -17.48
N SER A 54 -7.46 13.27 -18.76
CA SER A 54 -7.87 14.47 -19.48
C SER A 54 -9.38 14.49 -19.74
N LYS A 55 -9.96 15.69 -19.87
CA LYS A 55 -11.40 15.86 -20.15
C LYS A 55 -11.81 15.20 -21.48
N GLU A 56 -10.92 15.23 -22.47
CA GLU A 56 -11.13 14.58 -23.77
C GLU A 56 -11.29 13.06 -23.60
N ARG A 57 -10.38 12.43 -22.85
CA ARG A 57 -10.44 10.99 -22.55
C ARG A 57 -11.71 10.61 -21.77
N LEU A 58 -12.11 11.42 -20.79
CA LEU A 58 -13.36 11.21 -20.05
C LEU A 58 -14.60 11.33 -20.96
N SER A 59 -14.56 12.25 -21.93
CA SER A 59 -15.63 12.42 -22.92
C SER A 59 -15.71 11.25 -23.90
N GLU A 60 -14.57 10.75 -24.38
CA GLU A 60 -14.48 9.56 -25.24
C GLU A 60 -15.06 8.31 -24.54
N LEU A 61 -14.73 8.13 -23.27
CA LEU A 61 -15.24 7.04 -22.43
C LEU A 61 -16.72 7.21 -22.04
N GLY A 62 -17.29 8.40 -22.28
CA GLY A 62 -18.68 8.70 -21.92
C GLY A 62 -18.94 8.62 -20.41
N VAL A 63 -17.94 8.94 -19.57
CA VAL A 63 -18.01 8.88 -18.10
C VAL A 63 -19.22 9.66 -17.55
N SER A 64 -19.65 10.70 -18.26
CA SER A 64 -20.84 11.47 -17.92
C SER A 64 -22.14 10.65 -17.84
N LYS A 65 -22.19 9.46 -18.48
CA LYS A 65 -23.35 8.56 -18.54
C LYS A 65 -23.23 7.36 -17.59
N TRP A 66 -22.08 7.18 -16.95
CA TRP A 66 -21.84 6.08 -16.01
C TRP A 66 -22.66 6.24 -14.73
N SER A 67 -22.84 5.14 -14.01
CA SER A 67 -23.52 5.15 -12.72
C SER A 67 -22.66 5.86 -11.67
N THR A 68 -23.29 6.61 -10.78
CA THR A 68 -22.59 7.32 -9.70
C THR A 68 -22.69 6.53 -8.39
N TRP A 69 -21.59 6.47 -7.64
CA TRP A 69 -21.57 6.00 -6.27
C TRP A 69 -20.96 7.05 -5.35
N LYS A 70 -21.45 7.13 -4.11
CA LYS A 70 -21.03 8.14 -3.13
C LYS A 70 -21.03 7.54 -1.73
N THR A 71 -20.08 7.99 -0.91
CA THR A 71 -20.03 7.65 0.51
C THR A 71 -19.35 8.75 1.33
N GLY A 72 -19.40 8.61 2.65
CA GLY A 72 -18.60 9.38 3.60
C GLY A 72 -17.48 8.53 4.20
N LYS A 73 -16.98 8.95 5.37
CA LYS A 73 -15.96 8.20 6.10
C LYS A 73 -16.50 6.84 6.56
N CYS A 74 -16.00 5.76 5.97
CA CYS A 74 -16.33 4.39 6.34
C CYS A 74 -15.27 3.41 5.84
N ASN A 75 -15.40 2.14 6.24
CA ASN A 75 -14.71 1.02 5.64
C ASN A 75 -15.73 -0.03 5.18
N VAL A 76 -15.54 -0.59 3.99
CA VAL A 76 -16.46 -1.59 3.41
C VAL A 76 -15.67 -2.69 2.71
N PRO A 77 -15.98 -3.98 2.95
CA PRO A 77 -15.45 -5.06 2.14
C PRO A 77 -16.13 -5.02 0.77
N TRP A 78 -15.37 -5.30 -0.30
CA TRP A 78 -15.87 -5.26 -1.66
C TRP A 78 -15.31 -6.40 -2.51
N ASP A 79 -16.22 -7.05 -3.24
CA ASP A 79 -15.92 -8.14 -4.19
C ASP A 79 -16.29 -7.69 -5.60
N TRP A 80 -15.31 -7.71 -6.50
CA TRP A 80 -15.50 -7.45 -7.92
C TRP A 80 -15.75 -8.76 -8.67
N HIS A 81 -17.00 -9.09 -8.96
CA HIS A 81 -17.33 -10.29 -9.76
C HIS A 81 -17.03 -10.10 -11.26
N VAL A 82 -16.92 -8.86 -11.73
CA VAL A 82 -16.69 -8.47 -13.13
C VAL A 82 -15.70 -7.31 -13.21
N ASP A 83 -15.07 -7.12 -14.37
CA ASP A 83 -14.23 -5.95 -14.63
C ASP A 83 -15.05 -4.66 -14.41
N GLN A 84 -14.53 -3.78 -13.57
CA GLN A 84 -15.13 -2.48 -13.29
C GLN A 84 -14.14 -1.38 -13.64
N LEU A 85 -14.64 -0.38 -14.38
CA LEU A 85 -13.91 0.85 -14.63
C LEU A 85 -14.50 1.95 -13.77
N VAL A 86 -13.64 2.64 -13.02
CA VAL A 86 -14.02 3.62 -12.00
C VAL A 86 -13.26 4.91 -12.25
N TYR A 87 -13.98 6.02 -12.36
CA TYR A 87 -13.40 7.36 -12.34
C TYR A 87 -13.71 8.05 -11.03
N ILE A 88 -12.68 8.46 -10.30
CA ILE A 88 -12.84 9.15 -9.02
C ILE A 88 -13.04 10.63 -9.29
N GLU A 89 -14.25 11.13 -9.00
CA GLU A 89 -14.57 12.56 -9.17
C GLU A 89 -14.09 13.38 -7.97
N GLU A 90 -14.22 12.84 -6.76
CA GLU A 90 -13.87 13.55 -5.52
C GLU A 90 -13.46 12.58 -4.41
N GLY A 91 -12.53 13.00 -3.57
CA GLY A 91 -12.06 12.24 -2.41
C GLY A 91 -10.90 11.30 -2.71
N GLU A 92 -10.69 10.37 -1.79
CA GLU A 92 -9.68 9.32 -1.89
C GLU A 92 -10.24 7.98 -1.38
N VAL A 93 -9.75 6.90 -1.97
CA VAL A 93 -10.00 5.54 -1.52
C VAL A 93 -8.68 4.83 -1.30
N ARG A 94 -8.56 4.15 -0.16
CA ARG A 94 -7.49 3.19 0.08
C ARG A 94 -8.04 1.78 -0.12
N VAL A 95 -7.38 1.01 -0.96
CA VAL A 95 -7.75 -0.36 -1.32
C VAL A 95 -6.74 -1.31 -0.69
N VAL A 96 -7.22 -2.17 0.20
CA VAL A 96 -6.41 -3.19 0.87
C VAL A 96 -6.82 -4.55 0.33
N PRO A 97 -6.05 -5.15 -0.59
CA PRO A 97 -6.34 -6.48 -1.11
C PRO A 97 -6.44 -7.50 0.02
N GLU A 98 -7.35 -8.47 -0.11
CA GLU A 98 -7.51 -9.52 0.87
C GLU A 98 -6.18 -10.22 1.18
N GLY A 99 -5.87 -10.42 2.46
CA GLY A 99 -4.64 -11.08 2.91
C GLY A 99 -3.36 -10.25 2.73
N SER A 100 -3.43 -8.98 2.31
CA SER A 100 -2.26 -8.11 2.16
C SER A 100 -2.13 -7.10 3.31
N GLU A 101 -0.90 -6.92 3.83
CA GLU A 101 -0.57 -5.81 4.75
C GLU A 101 -0.31 -4.49 4.02
N ARG A 102 -0.21 -4.53 2.69
CA ARG A 102 0.06 -3.37 1.83
C ARG A 102 -1.25 -2.88 1.20
N HIS A 103 -1.31 -1.60 0.85
CA HIS A 103 -2.50 -0.98 0.26
C HIS A 103 -2.17 -0.08 -0.92
N MET A 104 -3.15 0.10 -1.81
CA MET A 104 -3.11 1.09 -2.89
C MET A 104 -3.96 2.30 -2.49
N SER A 105 -3.63 3.48 -3.01
CA SER A 105 -4.41 4.70 -2.77
C SER A 105 -4.71 5.37 -4.10
N PHE A 106 -5.99 5.66 -4.33
CA PHE A 106 -6.47 6.35 -5.51
C PHE A 106 -7.22 7.61 -5.09
N VAL A 107 -7.07 8.67 -5.89
CA VAL A 107 -7.58 10.01 -5.56
C VAL A 107 -8.37 10.59 -6.72
N ALA A 108 -9.08 11.69 -6.47
CA ALA A 108 -9.78 12.44 -7.50
C ALA A 108 -8.92 12.67 -8.77
N GLY A 109 -9.49 12.37 -9.93
CA GLY A 109 -8.83 12.44 -11.23
C GLY A 109 -8.21 11.13 -11.71
N ASP A 110 -8.12 10.09 -10.88
CA ASP A 110 -7.66 8.77 -11.27
C ASP A 110 -8.79 7.97 -11.94
N LEU A 111 -8.47 7.29 -13.04
CA LEU A 111 -9.31 6.27 -13.67
C LEU A 111 -8.70 4.89 -13.40
N VAL A 112 -9.43 4.08 -12.64
CA VAL A 112 -8.98 2.80 -12.12
C VAL A 112 -9.79 1.67 -12.77
N ARG A 113 -9.08 0.67 -13.30
CA ARG A 113 -9.69 -0.59 -13.75
C ARG A 113 -9.42 -1.66 -12.71
N TYR A 114 -10.47 -2.10 -12.03
CA TYR A 114 -10.44 -3.27 -11.17
C TYR A 114 -10.76 -4.52 -11.99
N PRO A 115 -9.96 -5.59 -11.90
CA PRO A 115 -10.26 -6.83 -12.59
C PRO A 115 -11.38 -7.59 -11.86
N LYS A 116 -12.01 -8.50 -12.60
CA LYS A 116 -12.90 -9.50 -12.02
C LYS A 116 -12.16 -10.43 -11.03
N TRP A 117 -12.93 -10.97 -10.11
CA TRP A 117 -12.50 -11.85 -9.02
C TRP A 117 -11.42 -11.23 -8.14
N PHE A 118 -11.55 -9.92 -7.91
CA PHE A 118 -10.70 -9.18 -6.99
C PHE A 118 -11.50 -8.88 -5.72
N GLU A 119 -10.86 -9.02 -4.57
CA GLU A 119 -11.47 -8.79 -3.25
C GLU A 119 -10.56 -7.85 -2.45
N ALA A 120 -11.16 -6.81 -1.85
CA ALA A 120 -10.45 -5.86 -1.02
C ALA A 120 -11.34 -5.17 0.01
N ASP A 121 -10.72 -4.74 1.10
CA ASP A 121 -11.30 -3.77 2.01
C ASP A 121 -11.03 -2.34 1.51
N LEU A 122 -12.10 -1.57 1.35
CA LEU A 122 -12.06 -0.17 0.94
C LEU A 122 -12.17 0.73 2.16
N TRP A 123 -11.27 1.69 2.25
CA TRP A 123 -11.22 2.67 3.33
C TRP A 123 -11.37 4.08 2.76
N PHE A 124 -12.36 4.80 3.27
CA PHE A 124 -12.67 6.17 2.91
C PHE A 124 -12.46 7.07 4.13
N ASN A 125 -11.58 8.06 4.01
CA ASN A 125 -11.25 8.97 5.12
C ASN A 125 -12.19 10.19 5.22
N GLY A 126 -13.03 10.41 4.22
CA GLY A 126 -13.90 11.58 4.11
C GLY A 126 -15.00 11.38 3.06
N TYR A 127 -15.49 12.47 2.48
CA TYR A 127 -16.41 12.40 1.36
C TYR A 127 -15.73 11.77 0.15
N TYR A 128 -16.44 10.87 -0.52
CA TYR A 128 -15.95 10.20 -1.71
C TYR A 128 -17.08 10.07 -2.74
N GLN A 129 -16.76 10.37 -4.00
CA GLN A 129 -17.66 10.22 -5.12
C GLN A 129 -16.91 9.68 -6.33
N GLU A 130 -17.50 8.67 -6.95
CA GLU A 130 -16.99 8.07 -8.18
C GLU A 130 -18.10 7.86 -9.20
N ARG A 131 -17.66 7.64 -10.45
CA ARG A 131 -18.50 7.05 -11.48
C ARG A 131 -17.93 5.72 -11.91
N TYR A 132 -18.80 4.74 -12.10
CA TYR A 132 -18.39 3.40 -12.46
C TYR A 132 -19.19 2.84 -13.63
N SER A 133 -18.53 1.97 -14.38
CA SER A 133 -19.13 1.16 -15.44
C SER A 133 -18.61 -0.26 -15.33
N PHE A 134 -19.52 -1.23 -15.39
CA PHE A 134 -19.16 -2.65 -15.48
C PHE A 134 -18.88 -3.00 -16.94
N ARG A 135 -17.74 -3.61 -17.23
CA ARG A 135 -17.45 -4.11 -18.57
C ARG A 135 -18.10 -5.49 -18.73
N ALA A 136 -19.01 -5.61 -19.69
CA ALA A 136 -19.60 -6.89 -20.04
C ALA A 136 -18.57 -7.78 -20.76
N TYR A 137 -18.79 -9.10 -20.72
CA TYR A 137 -17.99 -10.06 -21.47
C TYR A 137 -18.02 -9.72 -22.98
N GLY A 138 -16.84 -9.50 -23.58
CA GLY A 138 -16.67 -9.28 -25.03
C GLY A 138 -16.23 -7.87 -25.46
N ASP A 139 -15.92 -6.97 -24.52
CA ASP A 139 -15.50 -5.59 -24.80
C ASP A 139 -13.97 -5.42 -24.97
N ASP A 140 -13.22 -6.47 -25.32
CA ASP A 140 -11.75 -6.40 -25.55
C ASP A 140 -11.39 -6.03 -27.00
#